data_AF-A0AAI9G991-F1
#
_entry.id   AF-A0AAI9G991-F1
#
_cell.length_a   1.000
_cell.length_b   1.000
_cell.length_c   1.000
_cell.angle_alpha   90.00
_cell.angle_beta   90.00
_cell.angle_gamma   90.00
#
_symmetry.space_group_name_H-M   'P 1'
#
loop_
_entity.id
_entity.type
_entity.pdbx_description
1 polymer ?
#
loop_
_entity_poly.entity_id
_entity_poly.type
_entity_poly.pdbx_seq_one_letter_code
_entity_poly.pdbx_strand_id
1 'polypeptide(L)'
;MAVDESKTEQGFDVHCPLDINYHQWTLRVAGQNPEKFELLYADKVLYQGKLELINNGEPLDVSEAQWKFRHRHDRIEQWCQLHHVNKLSINMNYFFHDQALVIEYLARNSIPTRLDIRHEIVPLDSVENDKPSHSEKLDWQRCRHGLPSESIRHSIKPDLFREAFSATQWIVLDKM
;
A
#
# COMPACT_ATOMS: atom_id res chain seq x y z
N MET A 1 -22.43 -13.26 24.56
CA MET A 1 -21.46 -13.93 23.67
C MET A 1 -20.30 -12.98 23.49
N ALA A 2 -19.22 -13.21 24.23
CA ALA A 2 -18.02 -12.38 24.16
C ALA A 2 -17.22 -12.84 22.94
N VAL A 3 -16.91 -11.91 22.04
CA VAL A 3 -16.01 -12.14 20.91
C VAL A 3 -14.61 -12.26 21.49
N ASP A 4 -13.99 -13.39 21.22
CA ASP A 4 -12.64 -13.75 21.64
C ASP A 4 -11.62 -12.85 20.92
N GLU A 5 -11.07 -11.87 21.64
CA GLU A 5 -10.02 -10.94 21.16
C GLU A 5 -8.61 -11.57 21.23
N SER A 6 -8.51 -12.89 21.35
CA SER A 6 -7.25 -13.63 21.41
C SER A 6 -6.62 -13.83 20.03
N LYS A 7 -5.98 -12.80 19.49
CA LYS A 7 -4.76 -12.85 18.66
C LYS A 7 -4.38 -11.43 18.21
N THR A 8 -4.08 -10.59 19.19
CA THR A 8 -3.31 -9.38 18.94
C THR A 8 -1.86 -9.75 19.21
N GLU A 9 -1.10 -10.10 18.16
CA GLU A 9 0.35 -10.26 18.30
C GLU A 9 0.94 -8.89 18.70
N GLN A 10 1.53 -8.87 19.89
CA GLN A 10 2.16 -7.71 20.51
C GLN A 10 3.45 -7.34 19.78
N GLY A 11 3.66 -6.04 19.59
CA GLY A 11 4.98 -5.39 19.46
C GLY A 11 5.99 -6.07 18.54
N PHE A 12 5.92 -5.76 17.25
CA PHE A 12 6.81 -6.32 16.24
C PHE A 12 8.22 -5.75 16.29
N ASP A 13 9.18 -6.64 16.01
CA ASP A 13 10.56 -6.27 15.72
C ASP A 13 10.63 -5.72 14.29
N VAL A 14 11.07 -4.46 14.14
CA VAL A 14 11.22 -3.76 12.86
C VAL A 14 12.28 -4.44 11.96
N HIS A 15 13.03 -5.40 12.51
CA HIS A 15 14.12 -6.10 11.84
C HIS A 15 13.71 -7.28 10.95
N CYS A 16 12.47 -7.80 11.04
CA CYS A 16 12.03 -8.93 10.22
C CYS A 16 11.03 -8.51 9.12
N PRO A 17 11.19 -9.00 7.88
CA PRO A 17 10.20 -8.77 6.84
C PRO A 17 8.86 -9.47 7.17
N LEU A 18 7.77 -8.84 6.74
CA LEU A 18 6.42 -9.37 6.82
C LEU A 18 6.04 -9.99 5.48
N ASP A 19 5.77 -11.30 5.49
CA ASP A 19 5.47 -12.06 4.29
C ASP A 19 4.02 -12.57 4.32
N ILE A 20 3.28 -12.42 3.22
CA ILE A 20 2.03 -13.14 2.97
C ILE A 20 2.17 -13.90 1.66
N ASN A 21 1.52 -15.06 1.57
CA ASN A 21 1.75 -16.02 0.49
C ASN A 21 0.46 -16.36 -0.26
N TYR A 22 0.58 -16.61 -1.57
CA TYR A 22 -0.49 -17.08 -2.44
C TYR A 22 0.10 -17.95 -3.55
N HIS A 23 -0.16 -19.26 -3.52
CA HIS A 23 0.52 -20.24 -4.37
C HIS A 23 2.05 -20.12 -4.28
N GLN A 24 2.73 -19.80 -5.38
CA GLN A 24 4.17 -19.56 -5.44
C GLN A 24 4.55 -18.08 -5.26
N TRP A 25 3.56 -17.21 -5.10
CA TRP A 25 3.78 -15.79 -4.88
C TRP A 25 3.95 -15.47 -3.40
N THR A 26 4.90 -14.60 -3.10
CA THR A 26 5.11 -14.02 -1.78
C THR A 26 5.14 -12.50 -1.91
N LEU A 27 4.27 -11.82 -1.17
CA LEU A 27 4.42 -10.38 -0.94
C LEU A 27 5.26 -10.21 0.32
N ARG A 28 6.30 -9.38 0.23
CA ARG A 28 7.17 -9.00 1.32
C ARG A 28 7.13 -7.50 1.56
N VAL A 29 6.92 -7.11 2.82
CA VAL A 29 7.00 -5.71 3.28
C VAL A 29 7.98 -5.64 4.45
N ALA A 30 9.00 -4.79 4.36
CA ALA A 30 10.04 -4.68 5.38
C ALA A 30 9.89 -3.41 6.23
N GLY A 31 9.93 -3.54 7.56
CA GLY A 31 9.82 -2.40 8.48
C GLY A 31 10.93 -1.36 8.31
N GLN A 32 12.12 -1.77 7.86
CA GLN A 32 13.26 -0.87 7.58
C GLN A 32 13.09 -0.03 6.31
N ASN A 33 12.25 -0.49 5.38
CA ASN A 33 11.97 0.19 4.12
C ASN A 33 10.45 0.23 3.92
N PRO A 34 9.70 0.93 4.78
CA PRO A 34 8.25 0.87 4.83
C PRO A 34 7.59 1.44 3.55
N GLU A 35 8.32 2.24 2.79
CA GLU A 35 7.88 2.77 1.50
C GLU A 35 7.97 1.76 0.37
N LYS A 36 8.47 0.55 0.62
CA LYS A 36 8.71 -0.45 -0.42
C LYS A 36 8.04 -1.77 -0.08
N PHE A 37 7.57 -2.43 -1.13
CA PHE A 37 7.28 -3.86 -1.08
C PHE A 37 8.05 -4.59 -2.17
N GLU A 38 8.26 -5.87 -1.95
CA GLU A 38 8.79 -6.82 -2.93
C GLU A 38 7.72 -7.87 -3.23
N LEU A 39 7.57 -8.22 -4.50
CA LEU A 39 6.71 -9.30 -4.93
C LEU A 39 7.60 -10.38 -5.57
N LEU A 40 7.59 -11.55 -4.94
CA LEU A 40 8.43 -12.69 -5.28
C LEU A 40 7.60 -13.81 -5.89
N TYR A 41 8.19 -14.54 -6.83
CA TYR A 41 7.68 -15.81 -7.33
C TYR A 41 8.74 -16.89 -7.12
N ALA A 42 8.38 -17.97 -6.40
CA ALA A 42 9.31 -19.04 -6.04
C ALA A 42 10.64 -18.51 -5.45
N ASP A 43 10.53 -17.63 -4.44
CA ASP A 43 11.65 -16.95 -3.75
C ASP A 43 12.50 -15.98 -4.58
N LYS A 44 12.15 -15.75 -5.86
CA LYS A 44 12.82 -14.77 -6.70
C LYS A 44 12.03 -13.46 -6.73
N VAL A 45 12.66 -12.35 -6.33
CA VAL A 45 12.05 -11.01 -6.44
C VAL A 45 11.86 -10.68 -7.93
N LEU A 46 10.62 -10.49 -8.35
CA LEU A 46 10.28 -10.13 -9.73
C LEU A 46 9.86 -8.67 -9.86
N TYR A 47 9.19 -8.13 -8.84
CA TYR A 47 8.73 -6.74 -8.84
C TYR A 47 9.02 -6.07 -7.51
N GLN A 48 9.21 -4.76 -7.58
CA GLN A 48 9.28 -3.90 -6.41
C GLN A 48 8.29 -2.75 -6.59
N GLY A 49 7.52 -2.46 -5.54
CA GLY A 49 6.71 -1.25 -5.46
C GLY A 49 7.40 -0.22 -4.58
N LYS A 50 7.39 1.04 -5.01
CA LYS A 50 7.78 2.20 -4.19
C LYS A 50 6.57 3.10 -3.99
N LEU A 51 6.27 3.43 -2.74
CA LEU A 51 5.19 4.31 -2.35
C LEU A 51 5.44 5.72 -2.89
N GLU A 52 4.44 6.25 -3.59
CA GLU A 52 4.34 7.65 -3.96
C GLU A 52 3.14 8.27 -3.26
N LEU A 53 3.39 9.33 -2.50
CA LEU A 53 2.38 10.17 -1.88
C LEU A 53 2.45 11.55 -2.51
N ILE A 54 1.37 11.98 -3.16
CA ILE A 54 1.27 13.30 -3.80
C ILE A 54 0.14 14.08 -3.13
N ASN A 55 0.42 15.33 -2.78
CA ASN A 55 -0.55 16.26 -2.22
C ASN A 55 -0.57 17.55 -3.06
N ASN A 56 -1.73 17.86 -3.65
CA ASN A 56 -1.91 19.05 -4.48
C ASN A 56 -0.91 19.14 -5.67
N GLY A 57 -0.43 17.98 -6.14
CA GLY A 57 0.54 17.89 -7.24
C GLY A 57 1.99 17.80 -6.78
N GLU A 58 2.27 18.04 -5.50
CA GLU A 58 3.62 17.97 -4.93
C GLU A 58 3.87 16.64 -4.21
N PRO A 59 5.03 16.00 -4.40
CA PRO A 59 5.41 14.83 -3.61
C PRO A 59 5.51 15.17 -2.13
N LEU A 60 4.97 14.30 -1.27
CA LEU A 60 5.15 14.36 0.16
C LEU A 60 6.21 13.35 0.59
N ASP A 61 7.21 13.83 1.31
CA ASP A 61 8.20 12.98 1.96
C ASP A 61 7.57 12.25 3.14
N VAL A 62 7.83 10.94 3.20
CA VAL A 62 7.36 10.04 4.26
C VAL A 62 8.50 9.26 4.92
N SER A 63 9.75 9.66 4.65
CA SER A 63 10.95 9.01 5.17
C SER A 63 11.07 9.06 6.69
N GLU A 64 10.60 10.15 7.31
CA GLU A 64 10.56 10.33 8.77
C GLU A 64 9.28 9.79 9.41
N ALA A 65 8.40 9.15 8.64
CA ALA A 65 7.13 8.66 9.15
C ALA A 65 7.31 7.48 10.09
N GLN A 66 6.62 7.52 11.23
CA GLN A 66 6.56 6.37 12.14
C GLN A 66 5.51 5.38 11.67
N TRP A 67 5.95 4.42 10.86
CA TRP A 67 5.11 3.33 10.36
C TRP A 67 4.85 2.29 11.44
N LYS A 68 3.60 1.83 11.46
CA LYS A 68 3.12 0.72 12.27
C LYS A 68 2.58 -0.36 11.36
N PHE A 69 2.72 -1.59 11.81
CA PHE A 69 2.34 -2.76 11.03
C PHE A 69 1.47 -3.69 11.87
N ARG A 70 0.57 -4.38 11.18
CA ARG A 70 -0.16 -5.52 11.71
C ARG A 70 -0.13 -6.60 10.65
N HIS A 71 0.38 -7.77 11.04
CA HIS A 71 0.49 -8.91 10.16
C HIS A 71 -0.54 -9.98 10.53
N ARG A 72 -1.11 -10.59 9.51
CA ARG A 72 -1.95 -11.79 9.58
C ARG A 72 -1.52 -12.71 8.44
N HIS A 73 -1.90 -13.98 8.55
CA HIS A 73 -1.55 -15.00 7.56
C HIS A 73 -1.89 -14.64 6.10
N ASP A 74 -2.96 -13.86 5.89
CA ASP A 74 -3.51 -13.49 4.58
C ASP A 74 -3.39 -11.99 4.26
N ARG A 75 -2.90 -11.19 5.20
CA ARG A 75 -2.97 -9.73 5.12
C ARG A 75 -1.83 -9.03 5.84
N ILE A 76 -1.29 -7.99 5.22
CA ILE A 76 -0.45 -7.00 5.87
C ILE A 76 -1.23 -5.69 5.93
N GLU A 77 -1.27 -5.09 7.11
CA GLU A 77 -1.77 -3.73 7.27
C GLU A 77 -0.61 -2.83 7.71
N GLN A 78 -0.52 -1.66 7.10
CA GLN A 78 0.53 -0.68 7.35
C GLN A 78 -0.11 0.70 7.52
N TRP A 79 0.26 1.44 8.56
CA TRP A 79 -0.28 2.79 8.77
C TRP A 79 0.70 3.72 9.45
N CYS A 80 0.53 5.02 9.22
CA CYS A 80 1.29 6.07 9.90
C CYS A 80 0.44 7.33 10.10
N GLN A 81 0.95 8.24 10.91
CA GLN A 81 0.46 9.61 11.03
C GLN A 81 1.59 10.57 10.72
N LEU A 82 1.39 11.41 9.71
CA LEU A 82 2.32 12.44 9.31
C LEU A 82 1.93 13.76 9.96
N HIS A 83 2.89 14.44 10.56
CA HIS A 83 2.73 15.80 11.07
C HIS A 83 2.80 16.86 9.96
N HIS A 84 2.21 16.57 8.79
CA HIS A 84 2.13 17.51 7.68
C HIS A 84 0.92 18.43 7.84
N VAL A 85 1.16 19.69 8.23
CA VAL A 85 0.25 20.86 8.29
C VAL A 85 -1.04 20.71 9.12
N ASN A 86 -1.63 19.51 9.26
CA ASN A 86 -2.51 19.05 10.35
C ASN A 86 -2.80 17.53 10.15
N LYS A 87 -2.00 16.66 10.80
CA LYS A 87 -2.23 15.22 11.01
C LYS A 87 -2.85 14.45 9.82
N LEU A 88 -2.06 14.22 8.77
CA LEU A 88 -2.42 13.28 7.70
C LEU A 88 -2.26 11.84 8.22
N SER A 89 -3.33 11.06 8.23
CA SER A 89 -3.27 9.63 8.55
C SER A 89 -3.32 8.82 7.26
N ILE A 90 -2.41 7.85 7.13
CA ILE A 90 -2.35 6.93 5.99
C ILE A 90 -2.49 5.51 6.51
N ASN A 91 -3.28 4.70 5.82
CA ASN A 91 -3.45 3.28 6.04
C ASN A 91 -3.41 2.56 4.69
N MET A 92 -2.68 1.45 4.63
CA MET A 92 -2.56 0.58 3.48
C MET A 92 -2.83 -0.86 3.91
N ASN A 93 -3.58 -1.59 3.10
CA ASN A 93 -3.84 -3.01 3.29
C ASN A 93 -3.36 -3.77 2.06
N TYR A 94 -2.61 -4.84 2.28
CA TYR A 94 -2.10 -5.72 1.25
C TYR A 94 -2.66 -7.11 1.48
N PHE A 95 -3.24 -7.71 0.44
CA PHE A 95 -3.76 -9.07 0.48
C PHE A 95 -3.86 -9.64 -0.93
N PHE A 96 -3.90 -10.97 -1.03
CA PHE A 96 -4.18 -11.63 -2.30
C PHE A 96 -5.68 -11.89 -2.44
N HIS A 97 -6.24 -11.62 -3.62
CA HIS A 97 -7.63 -11.89 -3.94
C HIS A 97 -7.80 -12.05 -5.46
N ASP A 98 -8.58 -13.03 -5.89
CA ASP A 98 -8.91 -13.28 -7.30
C ASP A 98 -7.69 -13.21 -8.24
N GLN A 99 -6.65 -13.99 -7.93
CA GLN A 99 -5.39 -14.06 -8.71
C GLN A 99 -4.66 -12.71 -8.84
N ALA A 100 -4.90 -11.76 -7.94
CA ALA A 100 -4.20 -10.49 -7.90
C ALA A 100 -3.61 -10.23 -6.51
N LEU A 101 -2.49 -9.52 -6.46
CA LEU A 101 -2.16 -8.75 -5.27
C LEU A 101 -3.01 -7.48 -5.28
N VAL A 102 -3.73 -7.26 -4.18
CA VAL A 102 -4.57 -6.08 -3.95
C VAL A 102 -3.91 -5.19 -2.91
N ILE A 103 -3.79 -3.91 -3.24
CA ILE A 103 -3.32 -2.86 -2.33
C ILE A 103 -4.43 -1.83 -2.20
N GLU A 104 -5.01 -1.74 -1.00
CA GLU A 104 -5.99 -0.72 -0.66
C GLU A 104 -5.32 0.43 0.07
N TYR A 105 -5.59 1.65 -0.36
CA TYR A 105 -5.09 2.87 0.24
C TYR A 105 -6.25 3.64 0.86
N LEU A 106 -6.06 4.09 2.09
CA LEU A 106 -6.96 4.99 2.79
C LEU A 106 -6.13 6.11 3.42
N ALA A 107 -6.50 7.35 3.16
CA ALA A 107 -5.91 8.48 3.86
C ALA A 107 -6.99 9.45 4.36
N ARG A 108 -6.72 10.03 5.53
CA ARG A 108 -7.58 11.02 6.16
C ARG A 108 -6.77 12.27 6.43
N ASN A 109 -7.23 13.39 5.90
CA ASN A 109 -6.67 14.70 6.18
C ASN A 109 -7.74 15.60 6.81
N SER A 110 -7.30 16.42 7.77
CA SER A 110 -8.15 17.45 8.40
C SER A 110 -8.19 18.74 7.58
N ILE A 111 -7.32 18.86 6.58
CA ILE A 111 -7.30 19.97 5.62
C ILE A 111 -7.71 19.43 4.24
N PRO A 112 -8.57 20.14 3.50
CA PRO A 112 -8.83 19.82 2.10
C PRO A 112 -7.55 19.82 1.26
N THR A 113 -7.24 18.68 0.66
CA THR A 113 -6.02 18.41 -0.11
C THR A 113 -6.27 17.37 -1.19
N ARG A 114 -5.84 17.63 -2.42
CA ARG A 114 -5.88 16.64 -3.50
C ARG A 114 -4.80 15.58 -3.29
N LEU A 115 -5.13 14.56 -2.53
CA LEU A 115 -4.24 13.42 -2.29
C LEU A 115 -4.28 12.43 -3.45
N ASP A 116 -3.12 11.87 -3.77
CA ASP A 116 -2.96 10.66 -4.57
C ASP A 116 -1.93 9.76 -3.89
N ILE A 117 -2.31 8.52 -3.61
CA ILE A 117 -1.44 7.49 -3.03
C ILE A 117 -1.42 6.29 -3.96
N ARG A 118 -0.23 5.82 -4.29
CA ARG A 118 -0.02 4.65 -5.15
C ARG A 118 1.36 4.05 -4.89
N HIS A 119 1.59 2.84 -5.37
CA HIS A 119 2.94 2.35 -5.58
C HIS A 119 3.31 2.51 -7.04
N GLU A 120 4.46 3.12 -7.30
CA GLU A 120 5.18 2.96 -8.56
C GLU A 120 5.79 1.56 -8.57
N ILE A 121 5.38 0.72 -9.53
CA ILE A 121 5.80 -0.68 -9.59
C ILE A 121 6.81 -0.81 -10.72
N VAL A 122 7.96 -1.42 -10.43
CA VAL A 122 9.01 -1.67 -11.40
C VAL A 122 9.35 -3.16 -11.44
N PRO A 123 9.49 -3.76 -12.64
CA PRO A 123 10.06 -5.10 -12.77
C PRO A 123 11.56 -5.03 -12.44
N LEU A 124 12.04 -6.01 -11.67
CA LEU A 124 13.46 -6.22 -11.44
C LEU A 124 13.90 -7.27 -12.46
N ASP A 125 14.30 -6.80 -13.65
CA ASP A 125 14.80 -7.67 -14.71
C ASP A 125 15.88 -8.58 -14.13
N SER A 126 15.65 -9.88 -14.26
CA SER A 126 16.55 -10.90 -13.77
C SER A 126 17.86 -10.82 -14.51
N VAL A 127 18.86 -10.22 -13.88
CA VAL A 127 20.26 -10.30 -14.32
C VAL A 127 20.72 -11.73 -14.10
N GLU A 128 20.46 -12.60 -15.09
CA GLU A 128 21.34 -13.69 -15.56
C GLU A 128 20.55 -14.75 -16.38
N ASN A 129 21.10 -15.01 -17.58
CA ASN A 129 20.90 -16.13 -18.50
C ASN A 129 19.67 -16.20 -19.44
N ASP A 130 20.02 -16.16 -20.73
CA ASP A 130 19.36 -16.68 -21.94
C ASP A 130 17.82 -16.89 -21.92
N LYS A 131 17.16 -15.98 -22.65
CA LYS A 131 15.82 -16.02 -23.27
C LYS A 131 15.08 -17.38 -23.28
N PRO A 132 13.74 -17.36 -23.10
CA PRO A 132 12.89 -16.60 -24.01
C PRO A 132 12.13 -15.46 -23.34
N SER A 133 11.92 -14.45 -24.19
CA SER A 133 10.98 -13.34 -24.07
C SER A 133 9.67 -13.67 -23.36
N HIS A 134 9.61 -13.45 -22.05
CA HIS A 134 8.38 -13.05 -21.37
C HIS A 134 8.62 -11.65 -20.81
N SER A 135 8.60 -10.65 -21.70
CA SER A 135 8.27 -9.29 -21.29
C SER A 135 6.76 -9.23 -21.01
N GLU A 136 6.26 -10.10 -20.14
CA GLU A 136 4.91 -10.01 -19.64
C GLU A 136 4.95 -8.95 -18.55
N LYS A 137 4.85 -7.70 -19.00
CA LYS A 137 4.54 -6.58 -18.14
C LYS A 137 3.28 -6.99 -17.39
N LEU A 138 3.37 -7.14 -16.07
CA LEU A 138 2.20 -7.52 -15.29
C LEU A 138 1.11 -6.46 -15.51
N ASP A 139 -0.10 -6.91 -15.80
CA ASP A 139 -1.24 -6.02 -15.91
C ASP A 139 -1.58 -5.51 -14.50
N TRP A 140 -1.09 -4.31 -14.17
CA TRP A 140 -1.54 -3.61 -12.98
C TRP A 140 -2.70 -2.67 -13.31
N GLN A 141 -3.67 -2.62 -12.43
CA GLN A 141 -4.84 -1.75 -12.54
C GLN A 141 -4.92 -0.85 -11.33
N ARG A 142 -5.55 0.31 -11.49
CA ARG A 142 -5.78 1.23 -10.37
C ARG A 142 -7.14 1.88 -10.50
N CYS A 143 -7.87 1.91 -9.39
CA CYS A 143 -9.15 2.57 -9.28
C CYS A 143 -9.13 3.52 -8.09
N ARG A 144 -9.59 4.76 -8.29
CA ARG A 144 -9.83 5.70 -7.20
C ARG A 144 -11.30 5.63 -6.81
N HIS A 145 -11.55 5.40 -5.53
CA HIS A 145 -12.91 5.32 -4.99
C HIS A 145 -13.37 6.72 -4.61
N GLY A 146 -13.85 7.46 -5.61
CA GLY A 146 -14.35 8.83 -5.47
C GLY A 146 -13.27 9.91 -5.47
N LEU A 147 -13.56 11.05 -6.09
CA LEU A 147 -12.77 12.26 -5.96
C LEU A 147 -13.30 13.06 -4.76
N PRO A 148 -12.48 13.45 -3.78
CA PRO A 148 -12.98 14.29 -2.69
C PRO A 148 -13.10 15.78 -3.08
N SER A 149 -12.98 16.12 -4.37
CA SER A 149 -12.99 17.50 -4.84
C SER A 149 -14.37 18.05 -5.26
N GLU A 150 -15.40 17.22 -5.41
CA GLU A 150 -16.77 17.71 -5.69
C GLU A 150 -17.43 18.25 -4.41
N SER A 151 -17.11 17.68 -3.24
CA SER A 151 -17.68 18.06 -1.94
C SER A 151 -17.10 19.35 -1.33
N ILE A 152 -15.96 19.84 -1.83
CA ILE A 152 -15.31 21.07 -1.34
C ILE A 152 -16.24 22.29 -1.48
N ARG A 153 -17.20 22.25 -2.41
CA ARG A 153 -18.12 23.37 -2.66
C ARG A 153 -19.23 23.52 -1.62
N HIS A 154 -19.42 22.58 -0.69
CA HIS A 154 -20.64 22.53 0.14
C HIS A 154 -20.46 22.41 1.66
N SER A 155 -19.25 22.27 2.22
CA SER A 155 -19.12 22.12 3.68
C SER A 155 -19.05 23.48 4.40
N ILE A 156 -20.18 23.87 5.01
CA ILE A 156 -20.36 25.12 5.79
C ILE A 156 -19.68 25.08 7.18
N LYS A 157 -19.02 23.96 7.55
CA LYS A 157 -18.31 23.82 8.84
C LYS A 157 -16.89 23.24 8.65
N PRO A 158 -15.82 24.05 8.83
CA PRO A 158 -14.44 23.59 8.65
C PRO A 158 -13.98 22.53 9.67
N ASP A 159 -14.56 22.49 10.88
CA ASP A 159 -14.13 21.56 11.95
C ASP A 159 -14.57 20.09 11.75
N LEU A 160 -15.38 19.79 10.73
CA LEU A 160 -15.89 18.44 10.46
C LEU A 160 -15.44 17.89 9.10
N PHE A 161 -14.66 18.65 8.34
CA PHE A 161 -14.16 18.17 7.05
C PHE A 161 -13.04 17.15 7.27
N ARG A 162 -13.33 15.89 6.93
CA ARG A 162 -12.33 14.82 6.85
C ARG A 162 -12.28 14.41 5.39
N GLU A 163 -11.31 14.94 4.65
CA GLU A 163 -11.05 14.41 3.32
C GLU A 163 -10.61 12.97 3.48
N ALA A 164 -11.41 12.04 2.96
CA ALA A 164 -11.07 10.64 2.89
C ALA A 164 -10.64 10.34 1.46
N PHE A 165 -9.34 10.17 1.23
CA PHE A 165 -8.85 9.58 0.00
C PHE A 165 -8.96 8.06 0.12
N SER A 166 -9.48 7.41 -0.92
CA SER A 166 -9.44 5.96 -1.06
C SER A 166 -9.13 5.54 -2.49
N ALA A 167 -8.28 4.54 -2.64
CA ALA A 167 -7.98 3.92 -3.91
C ALA A 167 -7.62 2.45 -3.72
N THR A 168 -7.74 1.67 -4.78
CA THR A 168 -7.22 0.31 -4.83
C THR A 168 -6.33 0.15 -6.05
N GLN A 169 -5.23 -0.56 -5.90
CA GLN A 169 -4.34 -0.95 -6.97
C GLN A 169 -4.21 -2.47 -6.98
N TRP A 170 -4.31 -3.06 -8.15
CA TRP A 170 -4.22 -4.50 -8.38
C TRP A 170 -2.99 -4.80 -9.20
N ILE A 171 -2.37 -5.94 -8.91
CA ILE A 171 -1.29 -6.52 -9.70
C ILE A 171 -1.77 -7.92 -10.08
N VAL A 172 -2.21 -8.10 -11.33
CA VAL A 172 -2.80 -9.36 -11.81
C VAL A 172 -1.70 -10.39 -12.00
N LEU A 173 -1.79 -11.52 -11.30
CA LEU A 173 -0.77 -12.58 -11.26
C LEU A 173 -1.04 -13.70 -12.28
N ASP A 174 -2.08 -13.54 -13.12
CA ASP A 174 -2.74 -14.60 -13.88
C ASP A 174 -1.94 -15.15 -15.09
N LYS A 175 -0.66 -14.79 -15.22
CA LYS A 175 0.19 -15.20 -16.35
C LYS A 175 1.68 -15.31 -15.99
N MET A 176 2.04 -16.28 -15.14
CA MET A 176 3.40 -16.84 -15.12
C MET A 176 3.36 -18.35 -14.94
#